data_AF-A0ABC8STT4-F1
#
_entry.id   AF-A0ABC8STT4-F1
#
_cell.length_a   1.000
_cell.length_b   1.000
_cell.length_c   1.000
_cell.angle_alpha   90.00
_cell.angle_beta   90.00
_cell.angle_gamma   90.00
#
_symmetry.space_group_name_H-M   'P 1'
#
loop_
_entity.id
_entity.type
_entity.pdbx_description
1 polymer ?
#
loop_
_entity_poly.entity_id
_entity_poly.type
_entity_poly.pdbx_seq_one_letter_code
_entity_poly.pdbx_strand_id
1 'polypeptide(L)'
;KSFARISYDSRDPETGEEPNRAELWLTTKFSMKRNAWAGRRSGKVYSDLKRLEAQSMEEGATPMTEDQRFEAVLGPKKSGYIRGRGAGPKPTTSTAGQRIRAQLEKENEELKWQAETNRMRWESLEKENSDLALRLKSLESNMHVEIQTQVHAVLQTQLTTFFQQMKESGQILTSHHCDRVQTSGSSENSFGRLASED
;
A
#
# COMPACT_ATOMS: atom_id res chain seq x y z
N LYS A 1 47.76 -1.17 8.71
CA LYS A 1 46.45 -0.44 8.65
C LYS A 1 45.54 -0.98 9.74
N SER A 2 44.67 -0.16 10.33
CA SER A 2 43.66 -0.63 11.30
C SER A 2 42.56 -1.43 10.58
N PHE A 3 41.86 -2.31 11.32
CA PHE A 3 40.73 -3.08 10.77
C PHE A 3 39.62 -2.16 10.24
N ALA A 4 39.28 -1.09 10.97
CA ALA A 4 38.29 -0.10 10.53
C ALA A 4 38.66 0.56 9.20
N ARG A 5 39.95 0.91 9.02
CA ARG A 5 40.42 1.52 7.76
C ARG A 5 40.35 0.53 6.60
N ILE A 6 40.69 -0.74 6.83
CA ILE A 6 40.61 -1.77 5.79
C ILE A 6 39.15 -2.05 5.42
N SER A 7 38.24 -2.11 6.40
CA SER A 7 36.80 -2.26 6.16
C SER A 7 36.27 -1.13 5.26
N TYR A 8 36.61 0.11 5.60
CA TYR A 8 36.21 1.29 4.81
C TYR A 8 36.82 1.28 3.40
N ASP A 9 38.12 1.01 3.28
CA ASP A 9 38.82 0.97 1.98
C ASP A 9 38.32 -0.19 1.08
N SER A 10 37.68 -1.22 1.66
CA SER A 10 37.23 -2.42 0.94
C SER A 10 35.71 -2.51 0.81
N ARG A 11 35.01 -1.37 0.95
CA ARG A 11 33.57 -1.29 0.71
C ARG A 11 33.25 -1.59 -0.74
N ASP A 12 32.08 -2.18 -0.95
CA ASP A 12 31.54 -2.35 -2.29
C ASP A 12 31.34 -0.95 -2.93
N PRO A 13 31.89 -0.71 -4.14
CA PRO A 13 31.82 0.60 -4.79
C PRO A 13 30.40 0.96 -5.28
N GLU A 14 29.51 -0.01 -5.49
CA GLU A 14 28.15 0.19 -5.97
C GLU A 14 27.16 0.29 -4.81
N THR A 15 27.24 -0.60 -3.82
CA THR A 15 26.30 -0.64 -2.68
C THR A 15 26.77 0.18 -1.48
N GLY A 16 28.07 0.46 -1.39
CA GLY A 16 28.69 1.11 -0.23
C GLY A 16 28.76 0.21 1.01
N GLU A 17 28.35 -1.06 0.90
CA GLU A 17 28.32 -2.00 2.01
C GLU A 17 29.72 -2.37 2.48
N GLU A 18 29.87 -2.55 3.79
CA GLU A 18 31.12 -3.02 4.37
C GLU A 18 31.33 -4.51 4.10
N PRO A 19 32.58 -4.94 3.86
CA PRO A 19 32.88 -6.36 3.69
C PRO A 19 32.45 -7.15 4.92
N ASN A 20 31.94 -8.36 4.70
CA ASN A 20 31.57 -9.23 5.82
C ASN A 20 32.82 -9.60 6.64
N ARG A 21 32.61 -10.08 7.86
CA ARG A 21 33.73 -10.30 8.80
C ARG A 21 34.73 -11.37 8.30
N ALA A 22 34.28 -12.34 7.49
CA ALA A 22 35.13 -13.36 6.90
C ALA A 22 35.99 -12.82 5.74
N GLU A 23 35.44 -11.97 4.88
CA GLU A 23 36.15 -11.22 3.84
C GLU A 23 37.17 -10.27 4.46
N LEU A 24 36.78 -9.54 5.49
CA LEU A 24 37.70 -8.67 6.22
C LEU A 24 38.85 -9.49 6.85
N TRP A 25 38.58 -10.71 7.33
CA TRP A 25 39.62 -11.63 7.79
C TRP A 25 40.56 -12.06 6.66
N LEU A 26 40.03 -12.40 5.48
CA LEU A 26 40.83 -12.72 4.30
C LEU A 26 41.73 -11.55 3.92
N THR A 27 41.16 -10.37 3.71
CA THR A 27 41.89 -9.15 3.31
C THR A 27 42.97 -8.76 4.31
N THR A 28 42.74 -8.99 5.61
CA THR A 28 43.69 -8.62 6.67
C THR A 28 44.75 -9.69 6.94
N LYS A 29 44.46 -10.97 6.68
CA LYS A 29 45.33 -12.10 7.07
C LYS A 29 45.91 -12.87 5.90
N PHE A 30 45.49 -12.62 4.67
CA PHE A 30 46.07 -13.21 3.48
C PHE A 30 46.87 -12.17 2.70
N SER A 31 48.11 -12.50 2.38
CA SER A 31 48.97 -11.63 1.57
C SER A 31 48.90 -12.08 0.11
N MET A 32 48.16 -11.34 -0.71
CA MET A 32 48.09 -11.61 -2.15
C MET A 32 49.47 -11.58 -2.82
N LYS A 33 50.32 -10.60 -2.47
CA LYS A 33 51.70 -10.49 -2.99
C LYS A 33 52.57 -11.72 -2.71
N ARG A 34 52.41 -12.34 -1.54
CA ARG A 34 53.19 -13.51 -1.13
C ARG A 34 52.46 -14.83 -1.34
N ASN A 35 51.23 -14.78 -1.86
CA ASN A 35 50.29 -15.89 -1.95
C ASN A 35 50.26 -16.75 -0.67
N ALA A 36 50.26 -16.11 0.51
CA ALA A 36 50.47 -16.79 1.78
C ALA A 36 49.70 -16.16 2.93
N TRP A 37 49.27 -17.01 3.87
CA TRP A 37 48.64 -16.59 5.12
C TRP A 37 49.65 -15.91 6.07
N ALA A 38 49.18 -14.91 6.80
CA ALA A 38 49.96 -14.19 7.80
C ALA A 38 50.40 -15.08 8.98
N GLY A 39 49.75 -16.23 9.18
CA GLY A 39 50.17 -17.23 10.16
C GLY A 39 49.48 -18.57 9.95
N ARG A 40 50.05 -19.63 10.54
CA ARG A 40 49.55 -21.01 10.40
C ARG A 40 48.07 -21.19 10.74
N ARG A 41 47.56 -20.42 11.71
CA ARG A 41 46.17 -20.50 12.16
C ARG A 41 45.19 -19.70 11.30
N SER A 42 45.66 -18.74 10.50
CA SER A 42 44.80 -17.80 9.77
C SER A 42 44.01 -18.48 8.66
N GLY A 43 44.63 -19.40 7.92
CA GLY A 43 43.95 -20.17 6.87
C GLY A 43 42.86 -21.07 7.43
N LYS A 44 43.17 -21.83 8.50
CA LYS A 44 42.19 -22.69 9.17
C LYS A 44 40.97 -21.90 9.65
N VAL A 45 41.18 -20.74 10.28
CA VAL A 45 40.09 -19.87 10.74
C VAL A 45 39.21 -19.43 9.57
N TYR A 46 39.80 -19.02 8.45
CA TYR A 46 39.02 -18.62 7.28
C TYR A 46 38.19 -19.78 6.71
N SER A 47 38.79 -20.97 6.58
CA SER A 47 38.08 -22.17 6.13
C SER A 47 36.94 -22.55 7.06
N ASP A 48 37.16 -22.50 8.38
CA ASP A 48 36.11 -22.80 9.36
C ASP A 48 34.96 -21.79 9.30
N LEU A 49 35.25 -20.49 9.09
CA LEU A 49 34.23 -19.46 8.93
C LEU A 49 33.38 -19.67 7.67
N LYS A 50 34.02 -19.99 6.53
CA LYS A 50 33.30 -20.28 5.28
C LYS A 50 32.47 -21.56 5.39
N ARG A 51 32.94 -22.57 6.12
CA ARG A 51 32.15 -23.77 6.40
C ARG A 51 30.89 -23.46 7.22
N LEU A 52 31.00 -22.65 8.28
CA LEU A 52 29.83 -22.25 9.09
C LEU A 52 28.87 -21.34 8.32
N GLU A 53 29.39 -20.52 7.41
CA GLU A 53 28.56 -19.69 6.53
C GLU A 53 27.72 -20.54 5.57
N ALA A 54 28.35 -21.54 4.93
CA ALA A 54 27.63 -22.49 4.07
C ALA A 54 26.57 -23.28 4.85
N GLN A 55 26.90 -23.74 6.06
CA GLN A 55 25.94 -24.45 6.93
C GLN A 55 24.74 -23.58 7.35
N SER A 56 24.93 -22.27 7.49
CA SER A 56 23.85 -21.34 7.83
C SER A 56 22.91 -21.03 6.66
N MET A 57 23.25 -21.44 5.44
CA MET A 57 22.45 -21.24 4.23
C MET A 57 21.66 -22.51 3.83
N GLU A 58 21.85 -23.62 4.56
CA GLU A 58 21.16 -24.88 4.29
C GLU A 58 19.70 -24.84 4.75
N GLU A 59 18.79 -25.45 3.98
CA GLU A 59 17.35 -25.40 4.24
C GLU A 59 17.02 -26.14 5.55
N GLY A 60 16.41 -25.42 6.50
CA GLY A 60 16.12 -25.93 7.85
C GLY A 60 17.25 -25.73 8.88
N ALA A 61 18.38 -25.12 8.49
CA ALA A 61 19.43 -24.77 9.43
C ALA A 61 19.06 -23.57 10.31
N THR A 62 19.52 -23.58 11.56
CA THR A 62 19.40 -22.41 12.44
C THR A 62 20.28 -21.29 11.89
N PRO A 63 19.72 -20.13 11.51
CA PRO A 63 20.52 -19.04 10.97
C PRO A 63 21.50 -18.55 12.05
N MET A 64 22.80 -18.68 11.78
CA MET A 64 23.84 -18.14 12.65
C MET A 64 24.25 -16.77 12.16
N THR A 65 24.23 -15.78 13.04
CA THR A 65 24.78 -14.45 12.74
C THR A 65 26.30 -14.51 12.53
N GLU A 66 26.88 -13.55 11.81
CA GLU A 66 28.34 -13.46 11.64
C GLU A 66 29.10 -13.49 12.98
N ASP A 67 28.54 -12.84 13.99
CA ASP A 67 29.13 -12.76 15.32
C ASP A 67 29.20 -14.11 16.02
N GLN A 68 28.14 -14.91 15.92
CA GLN A 68 28.09 -16.28 16.45
C GLN A 68 29.06 -17.20 15.71
N ARG A 69 29.17 -17.09 14.37
CA ARG A 69 30.15 -17.87 13.59
C ARG A 69 31.58 -17.55 14.03
N PHE A 70 31.88 -16.26 14.23
CA PHE A 70 33.20 -15.84 14.70
C PHE A 70 33.52 -16.29 16.13
N GLU A 71 32.53 -16.28 17.02
CA GLU A 71 32.68 -16.79 18.38
C GLU A 71 32.89 -18.30 18.41
N ALA A 72 32.20 -19.06 17.56
CA ALA A 72 32.41 -20.50 17.41
C ALA A 72 33.84 -20.85 16.94
N VAL A 73 34.41 -20.09 16.00
CA VAL A 73 35.75 -20.39 15.44
C VAL A 73 36.90 -19.86 16.30
N LEU A 74 36.76 -18.65 16.83
CA LEU A 74 37.84 -17.95 17.55
C LEU A 74 37.67 -17.97 19.07
N GLY A 75 36.58 -18.53 19.58
CA GLY A 75 36.18 -18.50 20.98
C GLY A 75 35.56 -17.16 21.39
N PRO A 76 35.14 -17.05 22.66
CA PRO A 76 34.40 -15.90 23.14
C PRO A 76 35.14 -14.57 23.00
N LYS A 77 34.35 -13.50 22.81
CA LYS A 77 34.87 -12.13 22.73
C LYS A 77 35.51 -11.74 24.08
N LYS A 78 36.68 -11.10 24.03
CA LYS A 78 37.25 -10.44 25.22
C LYS A 78 36.56 -9.08 25.38
N SER A 79 36.28 -8.66 26.62
CA SER A 79 35.66 -7.36 26.88
C SER A 79 36.40 -6.22 26.16
N GLY A 80 35.68 -5.40 25.39
CA GLY A 80 36.24 -4.31 24.59
C GLY A 80 36.99 -4.72 23.31
N TYR A 81 37.01 -6.00 22.94
CA TYR A 81 37.69 -6.48 21.74
C TYR A 81 36.76 -7.33 20.86
N ILE A 82 36.37 -6.79 19.71
CA ILE A 82 35.59 -7.51 18.70
C ILE A 82 36.58 -8.18 17.74
N ARG A 83 36.73 -9.51 17.84
CA ARG A 83 37.71 -10.26 17.03
C ARG A 83 37.50 -9.98 15.52
N GLY A 84 38.52 -9.65 14.76
CA GLY A 84 38.33 -9.37 13.32
C GLY A 84 37.72 -8.00 12.98
N ARG A 85 37.27 -7.21 13.96
CA ARG A 85 36.99 -5.76 13.80
C ARG A 85 37.96 -4.86 14.58
N GLY A 86 38.80 -5.45 15.43
CA GLY A 86 39.82 -4.74 16.22
C GLY A 86 39.35 -4.40 17.63
N ALA A 87 40.08 -3.52 18.32
CA ALA A 87 39.63 -2.99 19.60
C ALA A 87 38.40 -2.11 19.35
N GLY A 88 37.27 -2.49 19.93
CA GLY A 88 36.09 -1.64 19.93
C GLY A 88 36.24 -0.53 20.96
N PRO A 89 35.29 0.43 21.02
CA PRO A 89 35.20 1.34 22.16
C PRO A 89 35.22 0.50 23.44
N LYS A 90 36.23 0.73 24.29
CA LYS A 90 36.30 0.02 25.57
C LYS A 90 35.05 0.39 26.37
N PRO A 91 34.31 -0.58 26.92
CA PRO A 91 33.21 -0.28 27.82
C PRO A 91 33.76 0.63 28.92
N THR A 92 33.23 1.85 29.01
CA THR A 92 33.67 2.78 30.06
C THR A 92 33.27 2.18 31.40
N THR A 93 34.26 1.79 32.21
CA THR A 93 34.07 1.25 33.56
C THR A 93 33.87 2.36 34.60
N SER A 94 34.06 3.61 34.21
CA SER A 94 33.74 4.77 35.03
C SER A 94 32.24 4.85 35.32
N THR A 95 31.89 5.22 36.56
CA THR A 95 30.52 5.46 37.02
C THR A 95 29.76 6.44 36.11
N ALA A 96 30.44 7.47 35.60
CA ALA A 96 29.83 8.42 34.66
C ALA A 96 29.45 7.73 33.33
N GLY A 97 30.33 6.86 32.82
CA GLY A 97 30.06 6.09 31.61
C GLY A 97 28.94 5.06 31.77
N GLN A 98 28.81 4.46 32.96
CA GLN A 98 27.69 3.58 33.29
C GLN A 98 26.35 4.35 33.31
N ARG A 99 26.31 5.53 33.92
CA ARG A 99 25.10 6.38 33.94
C ARG A 99 24.65 6.79 32.55
N ILE A 100 25.59 7.22 31.70
CA ILE A 100 25.28 7.59 30.30
C ILE A 100 24.70 6.39 29.54
N ARG A 101 25.26 5.19 29.71
CA ARG A 101 24.72 3.98 29.06
C ARG A 101 23.31 3.66 29.54
N ALA A 102 23.06 3.69 30.85
CA ALA A 102 21.72 3.42 31.39
C ALA A 102 20.68 4.43 30.86
N GLN A 103 21.08 5.70 30.72
CA GLN A 103 20.23 6.74 30.14
C GLN A 103 19.93 6.45 28.67
N LEU A 104 20.94 6.12 27.87
CA LEU A 104 20.76 5.78 26.45
C LEU A 104 19.91 4.52 26.26
N GLU A 105 20.04 3.53 27.15
CA GLU A 105 19.23 2.31 27.11
C GLU A 105 17.76 2.63 27.38
N LYS A 106 17.48 3.45 28.40
CA LYS A 106 16.12 3.93 28.69
C LYS A 106 15.54 4.75 27.52
N GLU A 107 16.32 5.65 26.93
CA GLU A 107 15.90 6.42 25.75
C GLU A 107 15.62 5.52 24.55
N ASN A 108 16.42 4.47 24.35
CA ASN A 108 16.21 3.52 23.27
C ASN A 108 14.94 2.67 23.48
N GLU A 109 14.66 2.26 24.72
CA GLU A 109 13.40 1.59 25.06
C GLU A 109 12.18 2.50 24.81
N GLU A 110 12.26 3.76 25.21
CA GLU A 110 11.21 4.75 24.95
C GLU A 110 10.99 4.97 23.45
N LEU A 111 12.07 5.11 22.67
CA LEU A 111 11.98 5.27 21.22
C LEU A 111 11.36 4.05 20.54
N LYS A 112 11.68 2.83 21.00
CA LYS A 112 11.04 1.60 20.50
C LYS A 112 9.54 1.59 20.81
N TRP A 113 9.15 1.98 22.02
CA TRP A 113 7.76 2.06 22.41
C TRP A 113 6.98 3.08 21.58
N GLN A 114 7.57 4.26 21.35
CA GLN A 114 6.99 5.29 20.50
C GLN A 114 6.87 4.85 19.05
N ALA A 115 7.88 4.18 18.51
CA ALA A 115 7.85 3.63 17.15
C ALA A 115 6.71 2.61 16.99
N GLU A 116 6.55 1.70 17.95
CA GLU A 116 5.49 0.70 17.93
C GLU A 116 4.11 1.32 18.10
N THR A 117 3.96 2.29 19.01
CA THR A 117 2.71 3.03 19.20
C THR A 117 2.31 3.79 17.93
N ASN A 118 3.28 4.46 17.30
CA ASN A 118 3.05 5.15 16.03
C ASN A 118 2.68 4.17 14.93
N ARG A 119 3.33 3.00 14.84
CA ARG A 119 3.00 1.94 13.89
C ARG A 119 1.55 1.51 14.02
N MET A 120 1.09 1.21 15.23
CA MET A 120 -0.30 0.82 15.51
C MET A 120 -1.30 1.94 15.17
N ARG A 121 -0.94 3.19 15.47
CA ARG A 121 -1.78 4.35 15.12
C ARG A 121 -1.90 4.53 13.60
N TRP A 122 -0.81 4.36 12.87
CA TRP A 122 -0.81 4.43 11.41
C TRP A 122 -1.67 3.32 10.79
N GLU A 123 -1.53 2.09 11.27
CA GLU A 123 -2.33 0.95 10.80
C GLU A 123 -3.84 1.16 11.05
N SER A 124 -4.20 1.73 12.21
CA SER A 124 -5.59 2.08 12.50
C SER A 124 -6.13 3.17 11.57
N LEU A 125 -5.34 4.22 11.31
CA LEU A 125 -5.74 5.31 10.40
C LEU A 125 -5.86 4.82 8.95
N GLU A 126 -4.97 3.93 8.51
CA GLU A 126 -5.03 3.33 7.18
C GLU A 126 -6.30 2.52 6.98
N LYS A 127 -6.69 1.72 7.99
CA LYS A 127 -7.94 0.97 7.98
C LYS A 127 -9.17 1.88 7.93
N GLU A 128 -9.19 2.94 8.74
CA GLU A 128 -10.29 3.91 8.73
C GLU A 128 -10.40 4.62 7.38
N ASN A 129 -9.27 5.05 6.81
CA ASN A 129 -9.25 5.70 5.51
C ASN A 129 -9.72 4.76 4.39
N SER A 130 -9.36 3.47 4.47
CA SER A 130 -9.86 2.44 3.56
C SER A 130 -11.38 2.26 3.66
N ASP A 131 -11.93 2.18 4.88
CA ASP A 131 -13.38 2.08 5.09
C ASP A 131 -14.13 3.31 4.58
N LEU A 132 -13.60 4.52 4.83
CA LEU A 132 -14.15 5.76 4.30
C LEU A 132 -14.15 5.79 2.77
N ALA A 133 -13.07 5.33 2.12
CA ALA A 133 -13.00 5.24 0.67
C ALA A 133 -14.06 4.28 0.10
N LEU A 134 -14.30 3.14 0.75
CA LEU A 134 -15.36 2.21 0.36
C LEU A 134 -16.75 2.82 0.51
N ARG A 135 -17.01 3.54 1.62
CA ARG A 135 -18.28 4.24 1.85
C ARG A 135 -18.53 5.31 0.80
N LEU A 136 -17.52 6.12 0.46
CA LEU A 136 -17.62 7.13 -0.59
C LEU A 136 -17.98 6.50 -1.94
N LYS A 137 -17.29 5.43 -2.33
CA LYS A 137 -17.57 4.73 -3.58
C LYS A 137 -18.99 4.15 -3.65
N SER A 138 -19.47 3.62 -2.53
CA SER A 138 -20.85 3.13 -2.42
C SER A 138 -21.87 4.27 -2.55
N LEU A 139 -21.63 5.39 -1.87
CA LEU A 139 -22.49 6.57 -1.92
C LEU A 139 -22.55 7.16 -3.34
N GLU A 140 -21.42 7.27 -4.02
CA GLU A 140 -21.35 7.70 -5.42
C GLU A 140 -22.15 6.77 -6.35
N SER A 141 -22.03 5.45 -6.17
CA SER A 141 -22.76 4.47 -6.96
C SER A 141 -24.27 4.56 -6.73
N ASN A 142 -24.70 4.70 -5.47
CA ASN A 142 -26.10 4.84 -5.10
C ASN A 142 -26.70 6.13 -5.66
N MET A 143 -25.99 7.25 -5.51
CA MET A 143 -26.40 8.53 -6.10
C MET A 143 -26.52 8.44 -7.62
N HIS A 144 -25.60 7.74 -8.29
CA HIS A 144 -25.68 7.54 -9.74
C HIS A 144 -26.95 6.78 -10.12
N VAL A 145 -27.26 5.68 -9.43
CA VAL A 145 -28.47 4.88 -9.69
C VAL A 145 -29.74 5.69 -9.42
N GLU A 146 -29.78 6.46 -8.33
CA GLU A 146 -30.94 7.31 -7.99
C GLU A 146 -31.18 8.38 -9.06
N ILE A 147 -30.13 9.09 -9.47
CA ILE A 147 -30.23 10.11 -10.53
C ILE A 147 -30.72 9.47 -11.84
N GLN A 148 -30.15 8.32 -12.23
CA GLN A 148 -30.58 7.59 -13.42
C GLN A 148 -32.06 7.18 -13.34
N THR A 149 -32.51 6.70 -12.18
CA THR A 149 -33.89 6.28 -11.96
C THR A 149 -34.86 7.46 -12.03
N GLN A 150 -34.52 8.59 -11.41
CA GLN A 150 -35.34 9.81 -11.44
C GLN A 150 -35.44 10.38 -12.86
N VAL A 151 -34.33 10.47 -13.59
CA VAL A 151 -34.31 10.93 -14.98
C VAL A 151 -35.18 10.04 -15.85
N HIS A 152 -35.07 8.72 -15.71
CA HIS A 152 -35.91 7.78 -16.44
C HIS A 152 -37.39 7.96 -16.11
N ALA A 153 -37.75 8.09 -14.83
CA ALA A 153 -39.14 8.27 -14.41
C ALA A 153 -39.78 9.56 -14.96
N VAL A 154 -39.03 10.66 -14.96
CA VAL A 154 -39.48 11.94 -15.54
C VAL A 154 -39.72 11.80 -17.04
N LEU A 155 -38.77 11.21 -17.77
CA LEU A 155 -38.90 10.99 -19.22
C LEU A 155 -40.10 10.10 -19.56
N GLN A 156 -40.31 9.02 -18.81
CA GLN A 156 -41.46 8.14 -18.99
C GLN A 156 -42.78 8.89 -18.76
N THR A 157 -42.87 9.66 -17.67
CA THR A 157 -44.08 10.43 -17.34
C THR A 157 -44.40 11.47 -18.42
N GLN A 158 -43.39 12.14 -18.96
CA GLN A 158 -43.56 13.11 -20.05
C GLN A 158 -44.07 12.42 -21.33
N LEU A 159 -43.48 11.29 -21.71
CA LEU A 159 -43.92 10.53 -22.89
C LEU A 159 -45.36 10.02 -22.74
N THR A 160 -45.73 9.44 -21.59
CA THR A 160 -47.10 8.97 -21.36
C THR A 160 -48.11 10.09 -21.42
N THR A 161 -47.78 11.25 -20.85
CA THR A 161 -48.65 12.44 -20.87
C THR A 161 -48.81 12.95 -22.31
N PHE A 162 -47.73 13.00 -23.08
CA PHE A 162 -47.78 13.40 -24.48
C PHE A 162 -48.66 12.46 -25.33
N PHE A 163 -48.50 11.14 -25.19
CA PHE A 163 -49.33 10.18 -25.91
C PHE A 163 -50.81 10.27 -25.49
N GLN A 164 -51.09 10.50 -24.21
CA GLN A 164 -52.45 10.70 -23.72
C GLN A 164 -53.10 11.95 -24.31
N GLN A 165 -52.37 13.08 -24.34
CA GLN A 165 -52.83 14.31 -25.00
C GLN A 165 -53.12 14.10 -26.49
N MET A 166 -52.27 13.36 -27.22
CA MET A 166 -52.53 13.03 -28.63
C MET A 166 -53.80 12.19 -28.81
N LYS A 167 -54.05 11.23 -27.91
CA LYS A 167 -55.25 10.38 -27.96
C LYS A 167 -56.52 11.18 -27.73
N GLU A 168 -56.52 12.08 -26.74
CA GLU A 168 -57.66 12.98 -26.45
C GLU A 168 -57.93 13.93 -27.62
N SER A 169 -56.88 14.51 -28.20
CA SER A 169 -56.97 15.38 -29.38
C SER A 169 -57.56 14.65 -30.59
N GLY A 170 -57.14 13.40 -30.83
CA GLY A 170 -57.68 12.56 -31.90
C GLY A 170 -59.15 12.18 -31.68
N GLN A 171 -59.55 11.91 -30.44
CA GLN A 171 -60.96 11.62 -30.10
C GLN A 171 -61.87 12.82 -30.33
N ILE A 172 -61.42 14.03 -29.99
CA ILE A 172 -62.15 15.29 -30.25
C ILE A 172 -62.38 15.48 -31.77
N LEU A 173 -61.38 15.21 -32.61
CA LEU A 173 -61.52 15.30 -34.06
C LEU A 173 -62.51 14.28 -34.64
N THR A 174 -62.59 13.07 -34.06
CA THR A 174 -63.58 12.06 -34.48
C THR A 174 -65.00 12.34 -33.99
N SER A 175 -65.19 12.93 -32.80
CA SER A 175 -66.53 13.29 -32.31
C SER A 175 -67.11 14.48 -33.07
N HIS A 176 -66.30 15.48 -33.40
CA HIS A 176 -66.72 16.59 -34.26
C HIS A 176 -67.10 16.14 -35.68
N HIS A 177 -66.57 15.01 -36.16
CA HIS A 177 -67.00 14.43 -37.43
C HIS A 177 -68.36 13.72 -37.32
N CYS A 178 -68.66 13.08 -36.18
CA CYS A 178 -69.95 12.41 -35.94
C CYS A 178 -71.11 13.41 -35.79
N ASP A 179 -70.90 14.52 -35.06
CA ASP A 179 -71.94 15.53 -34.83
C ASP A 179 -72.29 16.36 -36.10
N ARG A 180 -71.35 16.48 -37.04
CA ARG A 180 -71.59 17.21 -38.30
C ARG A 180 -72.41 16.40 -39.31
N VAL A 181 -72.40 15.07 -39.21
CA VAL A 181 -73.21 14.21 -40.10
C VAL A 181 -74.66 14.13 -39.61
N GLN A 182 -74.93 14.30 -38.31
CA GLN A 182 -76.31 14.27 -37.78
C GLN A 182 -77.09 15.58 -37.94
N THR A 183 -76.43 16.71 -38.18
CA THR A 183 -77.06 18.04 -38.28
C THR A 183 -77.42 18.47 -39.71
N SER A 184 -77.17 17.63 -40.72
CA SER A 184 -77.45 17.95 -42.14
C SER A 184 -78.65 17.21 -42.74
N GLY A 185 -79.51 16.60 -41.92
CA GLY A 185 -80.64 15.78 -42.40
C GLY A 185 -82.00 16.14 -41.83
N SER A 186 -82.38 17.42 -41.70
CA SER A 186 -83.77 17.81 -41.40
C SER A 186 -84.04 19.31 -41.65
N SER A 187 -84.17 19.73 -42.91
CA SER A 187 -85.00 20.91 -43.23
C SER A 187 -85.43 20.92 -44.70
N GLU A 188 -86.47 20.17 -45.03
CA GLU A 188 -87.32 20.50 -46.18
C GLU A 188 -88.79 20.45 -45.75
N ASN A 189 -89.55 21.42 -46.28
CA ASN A 189 -91.01 21.60 -46.22
C ASN A 189 -91.65 22.16 -44.95
N SER A 190 -91.86 23.47 -44.94
CA SER A 190 -93.16 24.05 -45.36
C SER A 190 -93.18 25.56 -45.08
N PHE A 191 -93.64 26.37 -46.04
CA PHE A 191 -94.65 27.42 -45.86
C PHE A 191 -94.71 28.28 -47.13
N GLY A 192 -95.84 28.19 -47.83
CA GLY A 192 -96.16 29.01 -48.99
C GLY A 192 -97.63 28.88 -49.35
N ARG A 193 -98.50 29.63 -48.65
CA ARG A 193 -99.84 30.00 -49.13
C ARG A 193 -100.35 31.21 -48.34
N LEU A 194 -100.40 32.35 -49.00
CA LEU A 194 -101.24 33.49 -48.67
C LEU A 194 -102.12 33.81 -49.88
N ALA A 195 -103.25 34.43 -49.57
CA ALA A 195 -104.50 34.46 -50.31
C ALA A 195 -104.50 35.20 -51.65
N SER A 196 -105.54 34.95 -52.45
CA SER A 196 -106.07 35.88 -53.44
C SER A 196 -107.59 35.89 -53.27
N GLU A 197 -108.13 37.08 -53.02
CA GLU A 197 -109.55 37.42 -53.05
C GLU A 197 -110.00 37.68 -54.50
N ASP A 198 -111.33 37.63 -54.68
CA ASP A 198 -112.21 37.81 -55.85
C ASP A 198 -112.55 36.58 -56.71
#